data_AF-A0A938MI10-F1
#
_entry.id   AF-A0A938MI10-F1
#
_cell.length_a   1.000
_cell.length_b   1.000
_cell.length_c   1.000
_cell.angle_alpha   90.00
_cell.angle_beta   90.00
_cell.angle_gamma   90.00
#
_symmetry.space_group_name_H-M   'P 1'
#
loop_
_entity.id
_entity.type
_entity.pdbx_description
1 polymer ?
#
loop_
_entity_poly.entity_id
_entity_poly.type
_entity_poly.pdbx_seq_one_letter_code
_entity_poly.pdbx_strand_id
1 'polypeptide(L)'
;KRGFLDATALADYLVRRGLPFRDAHRVVGGLVKECAASGKALADLSLAQLRRHSPLFGKDVQAALGPENCVANYRSLGSTAPKLVKKQLDSWAKRLC
;
A
#
# COMPACT_ATOMS: atom_id res chain seq x y z
N LYS A 1 8.05 1.55 -17.73
CA LYS A 1 7.94 0.44 -16.76
C LYS A 1 6.98 0.87 -15.66
N ARG A 2 5.86 0.16 -15.43
CA ARG A 2 5.00 0.40 -14.25
C ARG A 2 5.71 -0.22 -13.03
N GLY A 3 5.94 0.55 -11.97
CA GLY A 3 6.56 0.08 -10.74
C GLY A 3 5.52 -0.48 -9.76
N PHE A 4 5.92 -1.40 -8.89
CA PHE A 4 5.10 -1.99 -7.82
C PHE A 4 5.15 -1.12 -6.55
N LEU A 5 4.79 0.17 -6.69
CA LEU A 5 4.88 1.15 -5.60
C LEU A 5 3.94 0.83 -4.42
N ASP A 6 2.92 0.02 -4.68
CA ASP A 6 1.95 -0.48 -3.71
C ASP A 6 2.38 -1.78 -3.00
N ALA A 7 3.51 -2.37 -3.37
CA ALA A 7 4.01 -3.60 -2.73
C ALA A 7 4.27 -3.42 -1.23
N THR A 8 4.94 -2.34 -0.83
CA THR A 8 5.21 -2.07 0.59
C THR A 8 3.92 -1.86 1.38
N ALA A 9 2.97 -1.11 0.81
CA ALA A 9 1.66 -0.90 1.43
C ALA A 9 0.87 -2.21 1.57
N LEU A 10 0.96 -3.10 0.58
CA LEU A 10 0.34 -4.43 0.63
C LEU A 10 0.98 -5.33 1.68
N ALA A 11 2.30 -5.23 1.89
CA ALA A 11 2.98 -5.97 2.95
C ALA A 11 2.54 -5.45 4.33
N ASP A 12 2.50 -4.13 4.52
CA ASP A 12 2.01 -3.50 5.75
C ASP A 12 0.54 -3.85 6.04
N TYR A 13 -0.29 -3.99 5.01
CA TYR A 13 -1.67 -4.45 5.14
C TYR A 13 -1.75 -5.84 5.79
N LEU A 14 -0.91 -6.79 5.37
CA LEU A 14 -0.86 -8.13 5.97
C LEU A 14 -0.29 -8.09 7.39
N VAL A 15 0.70 -7.23 7.64
CA VAL A 15 1.28 -7.05 8.98
C VAL A 15 0.25 -6.54 9.98
N ARG A 16 -0.56 -5.57 9.57
CA ARG A 16 -1.68 -5.06 10.39
C ARG A 16 -2.74 -6.13 10.70
N ARG A 17 -2.75 -7.22 9.93
CA ARG A 17 -3.65 -8.38 10.11
C ARG A 17 -2.97 -9.55 10.85
N GLY A 18 -1.79 -9.33 11.41
CA GLY A 18 -1.10 -10.27 12.29
C GLY A 18 -0.04 -11.13 11.61
N LEU A 19 0.24 -10.93 10.32
CA LEU A 19 1.33 -11.66 9.65
C LEU A 19 2.69 -11.03 9.98
N PRO A 20 3.70 -11.78 10.43
CA PRO A 20 5.04 -11.21 10.64
C PRO A 20 5.59 -10.58 9.36
N PHE A 21 6.31 -9.46 9.48
CA PHE A 21 6.77 -8.67 8.33
C PHE A 21 7.58 -9.50 7.32
N ARG A 22 8.45 -10.40 7.79
CA ARG A 22 9.24 -11.29 6.92
C ARG A 22 8.35 -12.16 6.03
N ASP A 23 7.26 -12.68 6.58
CA ASP A 23 6.34 -13.56 5.84
C ASP A 23 5.42 -12.74 4.93
N ALA A 24 4.96 -11.56 5.39
CA ALA A 24 4.24 -10.60 4.54
C ALA A 24 5.07 -10.17 3.32
N HIS A 25 6.35 -9.84 3.53
CA HIS A 25 7.27 -9.48 2.47
C HIS A 25 7.48 -10.65 1.48
N ARG A 26 7.57 -11.90 1.97
CA ARG A 26 7.66 -13.08 1.09
C ARG A 26 6.41 -13.28 0.24
N VAL A 27 5.23 -13.16 0.84
CA VAL A 27 3.92 -13.24 0.15
C VAL A 27 3.84 -12.20 -0.96
N VAL A 28 4.11 -10.94 -0.63
CA VAL A 28 4.04 -9.85 -1.61
C VAL A 28 5.13 -9.95 -2.68
N GLY A 29 6.34 -10.39 -2.33
CA GLY A 29 7.40 -10.65 -3.30
C GLY A 29 7.01 -11.70 -4.34
N GLY A 30 6.26 -12.74 -3.94
CA GLY A 30 5.67 -13.73 -4.84
C GLY A 30 4.66 -13.12 -5.81
N LEU A 31 3.74 -12.31 -5.29
CA LEU A 31 2.75 -11.56 -6.09
C LEU A 31 3.42 -10.62 -7.09
N VAL A 32 4.41 -9.85 -6.65
CA VAL A 32 5.19 -8.94 -7.52
C VAL A 32 5.86 -9.72 -8.65
N LYS A 33 6.46 -10.88 -8.36
CA LYS A 33 7.08 -11.74 -9.38
C LYS A 33 6.06 -12.24 -10.40
N GLU A 34 4.88 -12.69 -9.95
CA GLU A 34 3.78 -13.14 -10.82
C GLU A 34 3.24 -12.01 -11.70
N CYS A 35 3.00 -10.84 -11.13
CA CYS A 35 2.55 -9.64 -11.84
C CYS A 35 3.60 -9.16 -12.85
N ALA A 36 4.88 -9.17 -12.49
CA ALA A 36 5.97 -8.77 -13.37
C ALA A 36 6.08 -9.67 -14.60
N ALA A 37 5.91 -11.00 -14.41
CA ALA A 37 5.92 -11.95 -15.51
C ALA A 37 4.68 -11.83 -16.42
N SER A 38 3.53 -11.44 -15.86
CA SER A 38 2.25 -11.33 -16.58
C SER A 38 1.95 -9.93 -17.11
N GLY A 39 2.80 -8.94 -16.83
CA GLY A 39 2.60 -7.54 -17.24
C GLY A 39 1.44 -6.82 -16.52
N LYS A 40 0.98 -7.35 -15.39
CA LYS A 40 -0.13 -6.80 -14.59
C LYS A 40 0.37 -5.94 -13.43
N ALA A 41 -0.45 -5.02 -12.95
CA ALA A 41 -0.22 -4.35 -11.66
C ALA A 41 -0.78 -5.20 -10.50
N LEU A 42 -0.34 -4.92 -9.27
CA LEU A 42 -0.93 -5.55 -8.07
C LEU A 42 -2.40 -5.17 -7.91
N ALA A 43 -2.75 -3.91 -8.20
CA ALA A 43 -4.12 -3.41 -8.22
C ALA A 43 -5.05 -4.16 -9.19
N ASP A 44 -4.51 -4.79 -10.24
CA ASP A 44 -5.30 -5.54 -11.22
C ASP A 44 -5.68 -6.95 -10.72
N LEU A 45 -5.12 -7.40 -9.59
CA LEU A 45 -5.40 -8.72 -9.04
C LEU A 45 -6.76 -8.74 -8.33
N SER A 46 -7.57 -9.74 -8.65
CA SER A 46 -8.81 -9.99 -7.92
C SER A 46 -8.52 -10.47 -6.48
N LEU A 47 -9.48 -10.25 -5.58
CA LEU A 47 -9.41 -10.78 -4.21
C LEU A 47 -9.18 -12.30 -4.19
N ALA A 48 -9.78 -13.03 -5.13
CA ALA A 48 -9.60 -14.47 -5.24
C ALA A 48 -8.14 -14.84 -5.57
N GLN A 49 -7.49 -14.09 -6.47
CA GLN A 49 -6.07 -14.29 -6.80
C GLN A 49 -5.17 -13.94 -5.62
N LEU A 50 -5.41 -12.81 -4.95
CA LEU A 50 -4.66 -12.42 -3.75
C LEU A 50 -4.77 -13.49 -2.66
N ARG A 51 -5.99 -14.01 -2.42
CA ARG A 51 -6.24 -15.06 -1.42
C ARG A 51 -5.53 -16.38 -1.67
N ARG A 52 -5.11 -16.67 -2.91
CA ARG A 52 -4.24 -17.84 -3.20
C ARG A 52 -2.88 -17.72 -2.52
N HIS A 53 -2.41 -16.50 -2.27
CA HIS A 53 -1.12 -16.24 -1.63
C HIS A 53 -1.24 -16.06 -0.11
N SER A 54 -2.37 -15.54 0.40
CA SER A 54 -2.64 -15.50 1.84
C SER A 54 -4.14 -15.37 2.14
N PRO A 55 -4.71 -16.16 3.07
CA PRO A 55 -6.12 -16.04 3.46
C PRO A 55 -6.44 -14.71 4.18
N LEU A 56 -5.41 -13.98 4.64
CA LEU A 56 -5.56 -12.71 5.35
C LEU A 56 -6.01 -11.55 4.45
N PHE A 57 -5.98 -11.71 3.12
CA PHE A 57 -6.54 -10.71 2.22
C PHE A 57 -8.06 -10.61 2.33
N GLY A 58 -8.53 -9.42 2.72
CA GLY A 58 -9.92 -9.04 2.85
C GLY A 58 -10.43 -8.23 1.65
N LYS A 59 -11.76 -8.00 1.62
CA LYS A 59 -12.42 -7.20 0.56
C LYS A 59 -11.93 -5.74 0.51
N ASP A 60 -11.36 -5.25 1.61
CA ASP A 60 -10.77 -3.93 1.79
C ASP A 60 -9.36 -3.79 1.19
N VAL A 61 -8.72 -4.87 0.73
CA VAL A 61 -7.34 -4.84 0.20
C VAL A 61 -7.18 -3.84 -0.95
N GLN A 62 -8.21 -3.63 -1.77
CA GLN A 62 -8.17 -2.68 -2.88
C GLN A 62 -8.00 -1.23 -2.41
N ALA A 63 -8.45 -0.90 -1.19
CA ALA A 63 -8.21 0.41 -0.59
C ALA A 63 -6.75 0.63 -0.17
N ALA A 64 -5.91 -0.41 -0.18
CA ALA A 64 -4.48 -0.33 0.06
C ALA A 64 -3.64 -0.38 -1.23
N LEU A 65 -4.24 -0.70 -2.37
CA LEU A 65 -3.56 -0.86 -3.66
C LEU A 65 -3.68 0.39 -4.53
N GLY A 66 -2.67 0.63 -5.37
CA GLY A 66 -2.58 1.83 -6.20
C GLY A 66 -1.89 3.02 -5.50
N PRO A 67 -1.17 3.86 -6.26
CA PRO A 67 -0.30 4.90 -5.70
C PRO A 67 -1.07 5.96 -4.91
N GLU A 68 -2.26 6.37 -5.37
CA GLU A 68 -3.09 7.37 -4.69
C GLU A 68 -3.55 6.86 -3.31
N ASN A 69 -3.98 5.60 -3.25
CA ASN A 69 -4.41 4.95 -2.02
C ASN A 69 -3.24 4.75 -1.05
N CYS A 70 -2.06 4.39 -1.55
CA CYS A 70 -0.85 4.27 -0.73
C CYS A 70 -0.56 5.60 -0.01
N VAL A 71 -0.54 6.70 -0.77
CA VAL A 71 -0.28 8.04 -0.21
C VAL A 71 -1.38 8.44 0.77
N ALA A 72 -2.65 8.18 0.46
CA ALA A 72 -3.77 8.49 1.35
C ALA A 72 -3.76 7.70 2.67
N ASN A 73 -3.18 6.50 2.67
CA ASN A 73 -3.13 5.63 3.84
C ASN A 73 -1.98 5.93 4.81
N TYR A 74 -1.02 6.78 4.44
CA TYR A 74 -0.01 7.22 5.38
C TYR A 74 -0.60 8.19 6.41
N ARG A 75 -0.40 7.90 7.69
CA ARG A 75 -1.06 8.63 8.79
C ARG A 75 -0.10 9.09 9.89
N SER A 76 1.16 8.71 9.82
CA SER A 76 2.18 9.20 10.75
C SER A 76 2.37 10.70 10.59
N LEU A 77 2.70 11.38 11.69
CA LEU A 77 3.01 12.80 11.68
C LEU A 77 4.11 13.09 10.63
N GLY A 78 3.88 14.09 9.78
CA GLY A 78 4.81 14.46 8.71
C GLY A 78 4.76 13.57 7.46
N SER A 79 3.84 12.60 7.37
CA SER A 79 3.70 11.78 6.17
C SER A 79 3.06 12.52 4.99
N THR A 80 3.10 11.88 3.82
CA THR A 80 2.71 12.46 2.53
C THR A 80 1.20 12.46 2.26
N ALA A 81 0.37 12.00 3.20
CA ALA A 81 -1.08 12.03 3.00
C ALA A 81 -1.56 13.47 2.76
N PRO A 82 -2.50 13.71 1.82
CA PRO A 82 -2.91 15.05 1.44
C PRO A 82 -3.43 15.89 2.62
N LYS A 83 -4.12 15.24 3.57
CA LYS A 83 -4.59 15.89 4.81
C LYS A 83 -3.43 16.39 5.68
N LEU A 84 -2.34 15.64 5.77
CA LEU A 84 -1.18 16.03 6.58
C LEU A 84 -0.33 17.08 5.88
N VAL A 85 -0.16 16.97 4.57
CA VAL A 85 0.51 18.01 3.76
C VAL A 85 -0.26 19.33 3.89
N LYS A 86 -1.59 19.31 3.79
CA LYS A 86 -2.42 20.51 4.01
C LYS A 86 -2.22 21.09 5.40
N LYS A 87 -2.25 20.26 6.45
CA LYS A 87 -1.99 20.70 7.83
C LYS A 87 -0.60 21.33 7.99
N GLN A 88 0.40 20.77 7.31
CA GLN A 88 1.77 21.30 7.30
C GLN A 88 1.82 22.68 6.63
N LEU A 89 1.17 22.85 5.47
CA LEU A 89 1.08 24.12 4.76
C LEU A 89 0.39 25.19 5.61
N ASP A 90 -0.75 24.87 6.23
CA ASP A 90 -1.48 25.79 7.11
C ASP A 90 -0.63 26.22 8.32
N SER A 91 0.17 25.29 8.88
CA SER A 91 1.07 25.59 9.99
C SER A 91 2.21 26.52 9.58
N TRP A 92 2.76 26.36 8.38
CA TRP A 92 3.84 27.23 7.89
C TRP A 92 3.32 28.60 7.49
N ALA A 93 2.15 28.68 6.86
CA ALA A 93 1.50 29.94 6.53
C ALA A 93 1.35 30.83 7.78
N LYS A 94 0.90 30.26 8.91
CA LYS A 94 0.78 30.97 10.19
C LYS A 94 2.10 31.41 10.84
N ARG A 95 3.23 30.80 10.45
CA ARG A 95 4.56 31.09 11.03
C ARG A 95 5.35 32.08 10.20
N LEU A 96 5.05 32.15 8.91
CA LEU A 96 5.77 32.97 7.93
C LEU A 96 4.99 34.25 7.57
N CYS A 97 3.67 34.26 7.77
CA CYS A 97 2.84 35.47 7.79
C CYS A 97 2.81 36.05 9.20
#